data_AF-A0A9E1B2U6-F1
#
_entry.id   AF-A0A9E1B2U6-F1
#
_cell.length_a   1.000
_cell.length_b   1.000
_cell.length_c   1.000
_cell.angle_alpha   90.00
_cell.angle_beta   90.00
_cell.angle_gamma   90.00
#
_symmetry.space_group_name_H-M   'P 1'
#
loop_
_entity.id
_entity.type
_entity.pdbx_description
1 polymer ?
#
loop_
_entity_poly.entity_id
_entity_poly.type
_entity_poly.pdbx_seq_one_letter_code
_entity_poly.pdbx_strand_id
1 'polypeptide(L)' 'MTNKELLYVEDALGHENYMKTCSKKTATQLTDPTLATFIGELEQKHTELYNKFLNLL' A
#
# COMPACT_ATOMS: atom_id res chain seq x y z
N MET A 1 -22.77 0.59 0.22
CA MET A 1 -22.15 1.77 -0.43
C MET A 1 -22.98 2.19 -1.65
N THR A 2 -23.00 3.47 -1.95
CA THR A 2 -23.42 4.02 -3.25
C THR A 2 -22.37 3.71 -4.33
N ASN A 3 -22.73 3.82 -5.60
CA ASN A 3 -21.78 3.59 -6.71
C ASN A 3 -20.55 4.50 -6.64
N LYS A 4 -20.69 5.74 -6.17
CA LYS A 4 -19.56 6.67 -6.00
C LYS A 4 -18.65 6.25 -4.86
N GLU A 5 -19.22 5.81 -3.73
CA GLU A 5 -18.43 5.32 -2.59
C GLU A 5 -17.66 4.04 -2.96
N LEU A 6 -18.30 3.12 -3.69
CA LEU A 6 -17.66 1.91 -4.19
C LEU A 6 -16.46 2.24 -5.10
N LEU A 7 -16.65 3.15 -6.06
CA LEU A 7 -15.59 3.60 -6.96
C LEU A 7 -14.38 4.17 -6.19
N TYR A 8 -14.62 4.95 -5.13
CA TYR A 8 -13.52 5.49 -4.31
C TYR A 8 -12.79 4.42 -3.51
N VAL A 9 -13.50 3.39 -3.01
CA VAL A 9 -12.86 2.27 -2.32
C VAL A 9 -12.02 1.42 -3.29
N GLU A 10 -12.54 1.16 -4.49
CA GLU A 10 -11.79 0.44 -5.55
C GLU A 10 -10.53 1.20 -5.98
N ASP A 11 -10.63 2.52 -6.15
CA ASP A 11 -9.49 3.38 -6.47
C ASP A 11 -8.44 3.38 -5.35
N ALA A 12 -8.88 3.52 -4.09
CA ALA A 12 -8.00 3.44 -2.92
C ALA A 12 -7.28 2.08 -2.83
N LEU A 13 -7.98 0.98 -3.08
CA LEU A 13 -7.40 -0.36 -3.13
C LEU A 13 -6.33 -0.48 -4.22
N GLY A 14 -6.59 0.08 -5.41
CA GLY A 14 -5.62 0.14 -6.50
C GLY A 14 -4.35 0.90 -6.11
N HIS A 15 -4.51 2.08 -5.50
CA HIS A 15 -3.40 2.91 -5.03
C HIS A 15 -2.57 2.22 -3.94
N GLU A 16 -3.20 1.67 -2.90
CA GLU A 16 -2.46 0.97 -1.83
C GLU A 16 -1.75 -0.28 -2.35
N ASN A 17 -2.33 -0.98 -3.31
CA ASN A 17 -1.68 -2.12 -3.95
C ASN A 17 -0.44 -1.70 -4.75
N TYR A 18 -0.52 -0.61 -5.51
CA TYR A 18 0.63 -0.05 -6.21
C TYR A 18 1.73 0.38 -5.22
N MET A 19 1.36 1.13 -4.18
CA MET A 19 2.29 1.66 -3.19
C MET A 19 3.04 0.56 -2.44
N LYS A 20 2.35 -0.47 -1.93
CA LYS A 20 3.03 -1.59 -1.25
C LYS A 20 4.00 -2.34 -2.18
N THR A 21 3.63 -2.55 -3.46
CA THR A 21 4.51 -3.18 -4.46
C THR A 21 5.74 -2.32 -4.74
N CYS A 22 5.57 -1.01 -4.91
CA CYS A 22 6.67 -0.07 -5.11
C CYS A 22 7.62 -0.02 -3.91
N SER A 23 7.08 0.06 -2.68
CA SER A 23 7.88 0.04 -1.46
C SER A 23 8.70 -1.24 -1.38
N LYS A 24 8.08 -2.41 -1.55
CA LYS A 24 8.79 -3.69 -1.54
C LYS A 24 9.93 -3.74 -2.55
N LYS A 25 9.64 -3.40 -3.81
CA LYS A 25 10.64 -3.39 -4.89
C LYS A 25 11.79 -2.45 -4.57
N THR A 26 11.49 -1.26 -4.06
CA THR A 26 12.48 -0.24 -3.73
C THR A 26 13.37 -0.68 -2.58
N ALA A 27 12.79 -1.20 -1.49
CA ALA A 27 13.55 -1.71 -0.33
C ALA A 27 14.61 -2.74 -0.75
N THR A 28 14.29 -3.62 -1.70
CA THR A 28 15.25 -4.64 -2.19
C THR A 28 16.40 -4.10 -3.05
N GLN A 29 16.29 -2.85 -3.54
CA GLN A 29 17.29 -2.22 -4.41
C GLN A 29 18.18 -1.21 -3.67
N LEU A 30 17.83 -0.90 -2.42
CA LEU A 30 18.57 0.04 -1.59
C LEU A 30 19.79 -0.62 -0.96
N THR A 31 20.92 0.08 -0.99
CA THR A 31 22.17 -0.35 -0.35
C THR A 31 22.30 0.19 1.07
N ASP A 32 21.60 1.29 1.40
CA ASP A 32 21.54 1.81 2.76
C ASP A 32 20.55 0.98 3.58
N PRO A 33 21.02 0.29 4.64
CA PRO A 33 20.18 -0.64 5.40
C PRO A 33 19.09 0.06 6.21
N THR A 34 19.34 1.28 6.69
CA THR A 34 18.35 2.06 7.44
C THR A 34 17.23 2.52 6.52
N LEU A 35 17.58 3.02 5.34
CA LEU A 35 16.61 3.42 4.33
C LEU A 35 15.83 2.22 3.78
N ALA A 36 16.50 1.09 3.52
CA ALA A 36 15.83 -0.14 3.08
C ALA A 36 14.80 -0.63 4.12
N THR A 37 15.16 -0.58 5.40
CA THR A 37 14.27 -0.94 6.51
C THR A 37 13.06 -0.01 6.56
N PHE A 38 13.28 1.31 6.53
CA PHE A 38 12.20 2.30 6.53
C PHE A 38 11.22 2.10 5.37
N ILE A 39 11.73 1.86 4.15
CA ILE A 39 10.87 1.57 3.00
C ILE A 39 10.12 0.24 3.16
N GLY A 40 10.73 -0.78 3.79
CA GLY A 40 10.06 -2.02 4.16
C GLY A 40 8.91 -1.81 5.15
N GLU A 41 9.06 -0.92 6.12
CA GLU A 41 7.97 -0.53 7.04
C GLU A 41 6.80 0.16 6.29
N LEU A 42 7.09 0.92 5.22
CA LEU A 42 6.04 1.49 4.37
C LEU A 42 5.25 0.41 3.62
N GLU A 43 5.88 -0.68 3.16
CA GLU A 43 5.13 -1.83 2.59
C GLU A 43 4.11 -2.35 3.60
N GLN A 44 4.50 -2.51 4.86
CA GLN A 44 3.62 -2.98 5.93
C GLN A 44 2.45 -2.00 6.16
N LYS A 45 2.75 -0.70 6.26
CA LYS A 45 1.74 0.35 6.44
C LYS A 45 0.72 0.39 5.29
N HIS A 46 1.18 0.30 4.04
CA HIS A 46 0.30 0.25 2.87
C HIS A 46 -0.51 -1.06 2.83
N THR A 47 0.06 -2.17 3.29
CA THR A 47 -0.68 -3.44 3.42
C THR A 47 -1.80 -3.34 4.46
N GLU A 48 -1.55 -2.69 5.60
CA GLU A 48 -2.59 -2.44 6.61
C GLU A 48 -3.71 -1.53 6.08
N LEU A 49 -3.35 -0.45 5.37
CA LEU A 49 -4.33 0.45 4.74
C LEU A 49 -5.15 -0.26 3.68
N TYR A 50 -4.51 -1.05 2.81
CA TYR A 50 -5.20 -1.89 1.83
C TYR A 50 -6.23 -2.80 2.51
N ASN A 51 -5.85 -3.50 3.58
CA ASN A 51 -6.76 -4.37 4.32
C ASN A 51 -7.92 -3.60 4.97
N LYS A 52 -7.67 -2.38 5.46
CA LYS A 52 -8.74 -1.51 5.99
C LYS A 52 -9.75 -1.15 4.90
N PHE A 53 -9.30 -0.77 3.70
CA PHE A 53 -10.18 -0.50 2.57
C PHE A 53 -10.91 -1.76 2.08
N LEU A 54 -10.23 -2.90 2.06
CA LEU A 54 -10.83 -4.18 1.65
C LEU A 54 -11.96 -4.59 2.59
N ASN A 55 -11.81 -4.33 3.90
CA ASN A 55 -12.85 -4.59 4.89
C ASN A 55 -14.07 -3.66 4.80
N LEU A 56 -14.03 -2.62 3.95
CA LEU A 56 -15.18 -1.77 3.68
C LEU A 56 -16.09 -2.34 2.58
N LEU A 57 -15.57 -3.26 1.76
CA LEU A 57 -16.32 -3.98 0.71
C LEU A 57 -17.10 -5.15 1.31
#